data_AF-A0A0E3KYQ6-F1
#
_entry.id   AF-A0A0E3KYQ6-F1
#
_cell.length_a   1.000
_cell.length_b   1.000
_cell.length_c   1.000
_cell.angle_alpha   90.00
_cell.angle_beta   90.00
_cell.angle_gamma   90.00
#
_symmetry.space_group_name_H-M   'P 1'
#
loop_
_entity.id
_entity.type
_entity.pdbx_description
1 polymer ?
#
loop_
_entity_poly.entity_id
_entity_poly.type
_entity_poly.pdbx_seq_one_letter_code
_entity_poly.pdbx_strand_id
1 'polypeptide(L)'
;MDNEALNRFWGEVSRGNYPIIDYEGNLGYSLLSQDGLLFIRNDFKAPNYEQFELVFGDLFLPDTVQELLFKDRALLLMVYRKGMQNLLLSQLRTDIKFMLDLPHGEYYFFAFVLDMETESLLDSRIHAIGFPSRKYSNNPELETVYLNNPVDTWEFVDPSHVDIKRGGPYYINLIMLNIEEIPDCSMLFSELFQEDESWSPL
;
A
#
# COMPACT_ATOMS: atom_id res chain seq x y z
N MET A 1 -11.80 1.59 -12.61
CA MET A 1 -12.17 2.70 -11.71
C MET A 1 -12.33 3.98 -12.50
N ASP A 2 -13.41 4.74 -12.26
CA ASP A 2 -13.66 6.03 -12.92
C ASP A 2 -13.22 7.23 -12.07
N ASN A 3 -13.17 8.42 -12.69
CA ASN A 3 -12.74 9.65 -12.04
C ASN A 3 -13.71 10.13 -10.96
N GLU A 4 -15.01 9.83 -11.08
CA GLU A 4 -16.01 10.25 -10.10
C GLU A 4 -15.81 9.50 -8.77
N ALA A 5 -15.60 8.19 -8.83
CA ALA A 5 -15.32 7.36 -7.67
C ALA A 5 -14.01 7.77 -6.98
N LEU A 6 -12.96 8.06 -7.76
CA LEU A 6 -11.70 8.61 -7.24
C LEU A 6 -11.87 9.96 -6.55
N ASN A 7 -12.64 10.88 -7.14
CA ASN A 7 -12.91 12.19 -6.54
C ASN A 7 -13.71 12.06 -5.24
N ARG A 8 -14.66 11.12 -5.18
CA ARG A 8 -15.40 10.81 -3.95
C ARG A 8 -14.49 10.25 -2.87
N PHE A 9 -13.64 9.29 -3.22
CA PHE A 9 -12.62 8.75 -2.31
C PHE A 9 -11.73 9.86 -1.76
N TRP A 10 -11.18 10.71 -2.65
CA TRP A 10 -10.31 11.80 -2.25
C TRP A 10 -11.01 12.82 -1.36
N GLY A 11 -12.26 13.17 -1.67
CA GLY A 11 -13.07 14.06 -0.83
C GLY A 11 -13.32 13.50 0.58
N GLU A 12 -13.39 12.18 0.75
CA GLU A 12 -13.45 11.55 2.07
C GLU A 12 -12.10 11.60 2.80
N VAL A 13 -10.98 11.39 2.09
CA VAL A 13 -9.64 11.58 2.65
C VAL A 13 -9.47 13.02 3.16
N SER A 14 -9.88 14.02 2.39
CA SER A 14 -9.80 15.44 2.77
C SER A 14 -10.67 15.82 3.97
N ARG A 15 -11.67 15.00 4.31
CA ARG A 15 -12.49 15.16 5.51
C ARG A 15 -11.88 14.49 6.75
N GLY A 16 -10.73 13.85 6.62
CA GLY A 16 -10.07 13.11 7.69
C GLY A 16 -10.69 11.74 7.96
N ASN A 17 -11.49 11.22 7.02
CA ASN A 17 -12.00 9.85 7.10
C ASN A 17 -10.95 8.85 6.60
N TYR A 18 -11.20 7.56 6.82
CA TYR A 18 -10.35 6.46 6.36
C TYR A 18 -11.06 5.66 5.27
N PRO A 19 -11.29 6.25 4.08
CA PRO A 19 -11.99 5.56 3.01
C PRO A 19 -11.14 4.43 2.43
N ILE A 20 -11.86 3.49 1.83
CA ILE A 20 -11.34 2.40 1.02
C ILE A 20 -12.07 2.45 -0.31
N ILE A 21 -11.37 2.28 -1.43
CA ILE A 21 -12.00 2.16 -2.76
C ILE A 21 -11.40 0.98 -3.51
N ASP A 22 -12.25 0.19 -4.15
CA ASP A 22 -11.83 -0.92 -5.01
C ASP A 22 -11.79 -0.52 -6.49
N TYR A 23 -11.31 -1.43 -7.35
CA TYR A 23 -11.23 -1.21 -8.79
C TYR A 23 -12.57 -0.90 -9.47
N GLU A 24 -13.69 -1.39 -8.93
CA GLU A 24 -15.05 -1.15 -9.41
C GLU A 24 -15.59 0.22 -8.99
N GLY A 25 -14.89 0.93 -8.10
CA GLY A 25 -15.30 2.21 -7.56
C GLY A 25 -16.22 2.11 -6.34
N ASN A 26 -16.31 0.93 -5.72
CA ASN A 26 -17.07 0.75 -4.49
C ASN A 26 -16.31 1.41 -3.33
N LEU A 27 -16.98 2.34 -2.65
CA LEU A 27 -16.43 3.07 -1.51
C LEU A 27 -16.82 2.38 -0.19
N GLY A 28 -15.83 2.02 0.60
CA GLY A 28 -15.95 1.54 1.98
C GLY A 28 -15.16 2.42 2.95
N TYR A 29 -15.09 1.99 4.21
CA TYR A 29 -14.31 2.66 5.24
C TYR A 29 -13.59 1.63 6.11
N SER A 30 -12.35 1.96 6.46
CA SER A 30 -11.56 1.19 7.42
C SER A 30 -12.16 1.28 8.82
N LEU A 31 -12.02 0.20 9.58
CA LEU A 31 -12.50 0.12 10.96
C LEU A 31 -11.30 0.16 11.91
N LEU A 32 -11.34 1.06 12.89
CA LEU A 32 -10.33 1.07 13.94
C LEU A 32 -10.71 0.03 15.00
N SER A 33 -9.85 -0.97 15.19
CA SER A 33 -10.03 -1.97 16.24
C SER A 33 -9.77 -1.35 17.63
N GLN A 34 -10.32 -1.97 18.67
CA GLN A 34 -10.07 -1.56 20.06
C GLN A 34 -8.60 -1.70 20.46
N ASP A 35 -7.86 -2.58 19.78
CA ASP A 35 -6.44 -2.85 20.01
C ASP A 35 -5.52 -1.92 19.20
N GLY A 36 -6.07 -0.91 18.53
CA GLY A 36 -5.29 0.07 17.76
C GLY A 36 -4.79 -0.45 16.41
N LEU A 37 -5.54 -1.33 15.75
CA LEU A 37 -5.27 -1.78 14.38
C LEU A 37 -6.27 -1.16 13.39
N LEU A 38 -5.79 -0.71 12.24
CA LEU A 38 -6.65 -0.29 11.13
C LEU A 38 -7.06 -1.52 10.32
N PHE A 39 -8.29 -2.00 10.52
CA PHE A 39 -8.84 -3.05 9.67
C PHE A 39 -9.31 -2.44 8.35
N ILE A 40 -8.55 -2.70 7.30
CA ILE A 40 -8.87 -2.32 5.94
C ILE A 40 -9.77 -3.41 5.39
N ARG A 41 -11.08 -3.15 5.43
CA ARG A 41 -12.04 -4.08 4.86
C ARG A 41 -11.73 -4.24 3.38
N ASN A 42 -11.53 -5.48 2.97
CA ASN A 42 -11.24 -5.81 1.61
C ASN A 42 -12.37 -6.64 1.02
N ASP A 43 -13.02 -6.10 -0.01
CA ASP A 43 -14.07 -6.79 -0.75
C ASP A 43 -13.53 -7.30 -2.10
N PHE A 44 -12.26 -7.74 -2.18
CA PHE A 44 -11.78 -8.41 -3.40
C PHE A 44 -12.74 -9.54 -3.78
N LYS A 45 -13.31 -9.44 -4.97
CA LYS A 45 -14.17 -10.49 -5.53
C LYS A 45 -13.32 -11.72 -5.80
N ALA A 46 -13.29 -12.61 -4.82
CA ALA A 46 -12.69 -13.91 -4.95
C ALA A 46 -13.70 -14.84 -5.65
N PRO A 47 -13.29 -15.70 -6.60
CA PRO A 47 -14.12 -16.81 -7.03
C PRO A 47 -14.63 -17.56 -5.79
N ASN A 48 -15.92 -17.91 -5.77
CA ASN A 48 -16.50 -18.75 -4.73
C ASN A 48 -15.52 -19.92 -4.48
N TYR A 49 -15.09 -20.16 -3.23
CA TYR A 49 -14.09 -21.15 -2.77
C TYR A 49 -12.65 -20.69 -2.51
N GLU A 50 -12.25 -19.45 -2.80
CA GLU A 50 -10.93 -18.97 -2.35
C GLU A 50 -10.91 -18.76 -0.82
N GLN A 51 -9.91 -19.38 -0.16
CA GLN A 51 -9.64 -19.14 1.25
C GLN A 51 -8.87 -17.82 1.39
N PHE A 52 -9.21 -17.08 2.45
CA PHE A 52 -8.55 -15.83 2.76
C PHE A 52 -7.51 -16.03 3.86
N GLU A 53 -6.48 -15.20 3.83
CA GLU A 53 -5.41 -15.14 4.82
C GLU A 53 -5.29 -13.73 5.36
N LEU A 54 -5.07 -13.65 6.68
CA LEU A 54 -4.82 -12.38 7.34
C LEU A 54 -3.43 -11.88 7.00
N VAL A 55 -3.38 -10.64 6.55
CA VAL A 55 -2.15 -9.89 6.28
C VAL A 55 -2.09 -8.71 7.24
N PHE A 56 -1.07 -8.69 8.08
CA PHE A 56 -0.75 -7.57 8.95
C PHE A 56 0.34 -6.74 8.31
N GLY A 57 0.24 -5.42 8.39
CA GLY A 57 1.29 -4.56 7.87
C GLY A 57 1.60 -3.38 8.75
N ASP A 58 2.84 -2.94 8.61
CA ASP A 58 3.43 -1.85 9.37
C ASP A 58 4.19 -0.91 8.43
N LEU A 59 4.40 0.33 8.85
CA LEU A 59 5.13 1.31 8.08
C LEU A 59 6.42 1.69 8.81
N PHE A 60 7.55 1.48 8.15
CA PHE A 60 8.80 2.10 8.57
C PHE A 60 8.94 3.45 7.88
N LEU A 61 8.98 4.51 8.68
CA LEU A 61 9.08 5.89 8.23
C LEU A 61 10.45 6.45 8.64
N PRO A 62 11.42 6.62 7.72
CA PRO A 62 12.64 7.38 7.99
C PRO A 62 12.29 8.83 8.37
N ASP A 63 13.14 9.49 9.16
CA ASP A 63 12.93 10.88 9.64
C ASP A 63 12.60 11.85 8.48
N THR A 64 13.28 11.71 7.34
CA THR A 64 13.05 12.53 6.14
C THR A 64 11.62 12.38 5.60
N VAL A 65 11.02 11.20 5.70
CA VAL A 65 9.64 10.94 5.29
C VAL A 65 8.65 11.34 6.39
N GLN A 66 8.99 11.13 7.66
CA GLN A 66 8.18 11.61 8.78
C GLN A 66 7.99 13.13 8.71
N GLU A 67 9.04 13.87 8.35
CA GLU A 67 8.98 15.32 8.16
C GLU A 67 7.96 15.75 7.10
N LEU A 68 7.77 14.95 6.05
CA LEU A 68 6.76 15.21 5.02
C LEU A 68 5.34 15.12 5.58
N LEU A 69 5.10 14.17 6.48
CA LEU A 69 3.78 13.87 7.06
C LEU A 69 3.31 14.91 8.08
N PHE A 70 4.18 15.82 8.55
CA PHE A 70 3.75 16.97 9.36
C PHE A 70 3.07 18.08 8.56
N LYS A 71 3.06 17.98 7.22
CA LYS A 71 2.29 18.87 6.34
C LYS A 71 0.93 18.25 6.03
N ASP A 72 0.07 18.99 5.34
CA ASP A 72 -1.20 18.47 4.80
C ASP A 72 -0.89 17.39 3.75
N ARG A 73 -0.75 16.14 4.20
CA ARG A 73 -0.39 14.98 3.39
C ARG A 73 -1.29 13.79 3.69
N ALA A 74 -1.59 13.02 2.65
CA ALA A 74 -2.27 11.75 2.75
C ALA A 74 -1.25 10.62 2.70
N LEU A 75 -1.60 9.50 3.33
CA LEU A 75 -0.83 8.27 3.30
C LEU A 75 -1.77 7.20 2.80
N LEU A 76 -1.56 6.74 1.56
CA LEU A 76 -2.42 5.75 0.93
C LEU A 76 -1.70 4.42 0.82
N LEU A 77 -2.38 3.33 1.17
CA LEU A 77 -2.01 1.97 0.78
C LEU A 77 -2.65 1.66 -0.56
N MET A 78 -1.86 1.08 -1.45
CA MET A 78 -2.31 0.41 -2.66
C MET A 78 -1.99 -1.08 -2.55
N VAL A 79 -3.01 -1.91 -2.72
CA VAL A 79 -2.88 -3.36 -2.86
C VAL A 79 -3.41 -3.76 -4.23
N TYR A 80 -2.57 -4.36 -5.05
CA TYR A 80 -2.93 -4.78 -6.40
C TYR A 80 -2.68 -6.27 -6.57
N ARG A 81 -3.69 -7.04 -6.97
CA ARG A 81 -3.56 -8.49 -7.22
C ARG A 81 -3.04 -8.71 -8.64
N LYS A 82 -1.86 -9.31 -8.76
CA LYS A 82 -1.25 -9.65 -10.06
C LYS A 82 -2.17 -10.57 -10.87
N GLY A 83 -2.22 -10.35 -12.17
CA GLY A 83 -2.99 -11.14 -13.14
C GLY A 83 -4.50 -10.91 -13.06
N MET A 84 -4.96 -9.99 -12.21
CA MET A 84 -6.35 -9.62 -12.05
C MET A 84 -6.48 -8.10 -12.06
N GLN A 85 -7.55 -7.58 -12.66
CA GLN A 85 -7.89 -6.15 -12.57
C GLN A 85 -8.48 -5.82 -11.19
N ASN A 86 -7.75 -6.15 -10.11
CA ASN A 86 -8.18 -6.05 -8.73
C ASN A 86 -7.21 -5.14 -7.98
N LEU A 87 -7.69 -3.93 -7.68
CA LEU A 87 -6.98 -2.89 -6.98
C LEU A 87 -7.78 -2.49 -5.74
N LEU A 88 -7.08 -2.20 -4.65
CA LEU A 88 -7.61 -1.60 -3.44
C LEU A 88 -6.75 -0.38 -3.10
N LEU A 89 -7.39 0.77 -2.89
CA LEU A 89 -6.76 1.94 -2.28
C LEU A 89 -7.40 2.18 -0.92
N SER A 90 -6.57 2.43 0.10
CA SER A 90 -7.04 2.75 1.45
C SER A 90 -6.22 3.87 2.03
N GLN A 91 -6.86 4.84 2.68
CA GLN A 91 -6.15 5.77 3.55
C GLN A 91 -5.61 5.01 4.77
N LEU A 92 -4.34 5.23 5.08
CA LEU A 92 -3.65 4.71 6.25
C LEU A 92 -3.52 5.78 7.33
N ARG A 93 -3.05 5.31 8.49
CA ARG A 93 -2.58 6.14 9.60
C ARG A 93 -1.12 5.82 9.85
N THR A 94 -0.35 6.83 10.24
CA THR A 94 1.09 6.73 10.49
C THR A 94 1.42 6.11 11.85
N ASP A 95 0.46 6.13 12.79
CA ASP A 95 0.64 5.75 14.18
C ASP A 95 0.12 4.36 14.54
N ILE A 96 -0.48 3.65 13.57
CA ILE A 96 -1.07 2.33 13.79
C ILE A 96 -0.77 1.38 12.64
N LYS A 97 -0.73 0.09 12.96
CA LYS A 97 -0.59 -1.00 11.99
C LYS A 97 -1.91 -1.23 11.26
N PHE A 98 -1.83 -1.81 10.07
CA PHE A 98 -3.00 -2.19 9.29
C PHE A 98 -3.18 -3.71 9.21
N MET A 99 -4.42 -4.13 8.97
CA MET A 99 -4.78 -5.53 8.76
C MET A 99 -5.73 -5.63 7.58
N LEU A 100 -5.46 -6.59 6.70
CA LEU A 100 -6.30 -6.93 5.54
C LEU A 100 -6.61 -8.43 5.57
N ASP A 101 -7.75 -8.80 4.98
CA ASP A 101 -8.05 -10.19 4.66
C ASP A 101 -7.93 -10.36 3.14
N LEU A 102 -6.95 -11.13 2.67
CA LEU A 102 -6.68 -11.29 1.24
C LEU A 102 -6.93 -12.73 0.78
N PRO A 103 -7.60 -12.97 -0.35
CA PRO A 103 -7.65 -14.29 -0.93
C PRO A 103 -6.26 -14.73 -1.40
N HIS A 104 -6.03 -16.04 -1.57
CA HIS A 104 -4.74 -16.53 -2.08
C HIS A 104 -4.40 -15.94 -3.45
N GLY A 105 -3.14 -15.57 -3.67
CA GLY A 105 -2.66 -14.98 -4.91
C GLY A 105 -1.38 -14.16 -4.73
N GLU A 106 -0.89 -13.61 -5.83
CA GLU A 106 0.28 -12.74 -5.86
C GLU A 106 -0.18 -11.28 -5.81
N TYR A 107 0.39 -10.49 -4.91
CA TYR A 107 -0.02 -9.10 -4.68
C TYR A 107 1.17 -8.15 -4.65
N TYR A 108 1.00 -7.00 -5.27
CA TYR A 108 1.88 -5.87 -5.07
C TYR A 108 1.32 -4.95 -3.97
N PHE A 109 2.19 -4.52 -3.08
CA PHE A 109 1.88 -3.58 -2.00
C PHE A 109 2.72 -2.34 -2.16
N PHE A 110 2.08 -1.18 -2.17
CA PHE A 110 2.76 0.11 -2.15
C PHE A 110 2.08 1.04 -1.17
N ALA A 111 2.85 1.89 -0.50
CA ALA A 111 2.30 3.02 0.23
C ALA A 111 2.74 4.33 -0.44
N PHE A 112 1.92 5.37 -0.38
CA PHE A 112 2.20 6.65 -1.03
C PHE A 112 1.95 7.80 -0.08
N VAL A 113 2.91 8.72 0.02
CA VAL A 113 2.69 10.03 0.64
C VAL A 113 2.33 11.02 -0.45
N LEU A 114 1.14 11.61 -0.37
CA LEU A 114 0.54 12.46 -1.39
C LEU A 114 0.21 13.84 -0.82
N ASP A 115 0.25 14.87 -1.67
CA ASP A 115 -0.19 16.22 -1.31
C ASP A 115 -1.72 16.29 -1.15
N MET A 116 -2.20 16.76 0.01
CA MET A 116 -3.64 16.94 0.28
C MET A 116 -4.20 18.28 -0.18
N GLU A 117 -3.37 19.20 -0.65
CA GLU A 117 -3.78 20.53 -1.10
C GLU A 117 -4.48 20.50 -2.48
N THR A 118 -4.51 19.35 -3.16
CA THR A 118 -5.10 19.19 -4.50
C THR A 118 -6.57 18.81 -4.45
N GLU A 119 -7.34 19.25 -5.45
CA GLU A 119 -8.78 18.95 -5.56
C GLU A 119 -9.06 17.49 -5.93
N SER A 120 -8.09 16.80 -6.54
CA SER A 120 -8.20 15.39 -6.92
C SER A 120 -6.94 14.59 -6.56
N LEU A 121 -7.11 13.27 -6.41
CA LEU A 121 -6.01 12.34 -6.20
C LEU A 121 -5.04 12.33 -7.40
N LEU A 122 -5.58 12.41 -8.62
CA LEU A 122 -4.78 12.30 -9.85
C LEU A 122 -3.91 13.54 -10.10
N ASP A 123 -4.31 14.69 -9.56
CA ASP A 123 -3.51 15.92 -9.59
C ASP A 123 -2.49 15.98 -8.44
N SER A 124 -2.58 15.06 -7.48
CA SER A 124 -1.71 15.05 -6.31
C SER A 124 -0.31 14.58 -6.66
N ARG A 125 0.69 15.25 -6.06
CA ARG A 125 2.09 14.86 -6.20
C ARG A 125 2.44 13.80 -5.18
N ILE A 126 3.04 12.70 -5.65
CA ILE A 126 3.68 11.70 -4.78
C ILE A 126 5.01 12.26 -4.27
N HIS A 127 5.21 12.22 -2.96
CA HIS A 127 6.41 12.67 -2.27
C HIS A 127 7.27 11.52 -1.74
N ALA A 128 6.64 10.41 -1.37
CA ALA A 128 7.33 9.22 -0.89
C ALA A 128 6.56 7.97 -1.29
N ILE A 129 7.29 6.87 -1.44
CA ILE A 129 6.76 5.56 -1.82
C ILE A 129 7.28 4.51 -0.84
N GLY A 130 6.37 3.70 -0.34
CA GLY A 130 6.65 2.54 0.49
C GLY A 130 6.69 1.26 -0.32
N PHE A 131 7.71 0.45 -0.07
CA PHE A 131 7.88 -0.86 -0.68
C PHE A 131 8.01 -1.94 0.40
N PRO A 132 7.60 -3.18 0.13
CA PRO A 132 7.86 -4.30 1.02
C PRO A 132 9.35 -4.43 1.36
N SER A 133 9.66 -4.90 2.56
CA SER A 133 11.02 -5.19 2.99
C SER A 133 11.53 -6.55 2.46
N ARG A 134 12.77 -6.60 1.94
CA ARG A 134 13.44 -7.82 1.39
C ARG A 134 13.68 -8.92 2.40
N LYS A 135 14.09 -8.56 3.63
CA LYS A 135 14.70 -9.52 4.57
C LYS A 135 13.76 -9.95 5.69
N TYR A 136 12.73 -9.17 6.00
CA TYR A 136 11.99 -9.32 7.25
C TYR A 136 10.50 -9.02 7.12
N SER A 137 9.86 -9.43 6.02
CA SER A 137 8.39 -9.39 5.87
C SER A 137 7.70 -9.86 7.16
N ASN A 138 8.29 -10.84 7.86
CA ASN A 138 7.77 -11.41 9.11
C ASN A 138 8.41 -10.94 10.44
N ASN A 139 9.27 -9.93 10.50
CA ASN A 139 9.84 -9.46 11.78
C ASN A 139 10.04 -7.92 11.86
N PRO A 140 9.04 -7.18 12.35
CA PRO A 140 9.06 -5.71 12.44
C PRO A 140 10.10 -5.16 13.42
N GLU A 141 10.49 -5.91 14.45
CA GLU A 141 11.47 -5.44 15.45
C GLU A 141 12.89 -5.35 14.88
N LEU A 142 13.23 -6.18 13.88
CA LEU A 142 14.56 -6.17 13.27
C LEU A 142 14.76 -4.99 12.33
N GLU A 143 13.71 -4.49 11.67
CA GLU A 143 13.83 -3.39 10.69
C GLU A 143 14.20 -2.06 11.35
N THR A 144 13.62 -1.77 12.52
CA THR A 144 13.93 -0.54 13.29
C THR A 144 15.40 -0.42 13.71
N VAL A 145 16.12 -1.54 13.84
CA VAL A 145 17.52 -1.55 14.29
C VAL A 145 18.50 -1.29 13.14
N TYR A 146 18.24 -1.85 11.95
CA TYR A 146 19.16 -1.79 10.80
C TYR A 146 19.07 -0.50 9.98
N LEU A 147 17.93 0.19 10.00
CA LEU A 147 17.69 1.40 9.20
C LEU A 147 18.29 2.68 9.81
N ASN A 148 19.00 2.57 10.94
CA ASN A 148 19.75 3.68 11.56
C ASN A 148 21.01 4.09 10.78
N ASN A 149 21.39 3.38 9.70
CA ASN A 149 22.45 3.79 8.77
C ASN A 149 21.85 4.01 7.36
N PRO A 150 21.63 5.27 6.95
CA PRO A 150 20.78 5.66 5.81
C PRO A 150 21.42 5.49 4.42
N VAL A 151 22.61 4.89 4.31
CA VAL A 151 23.37 4.97 3.04
C VAL A 151 22.80 4.07 1.94
N ASP A 152 22.03 3.03 2.27
CA ASP A 152 21.50 2.08 1.28
C ASP A 152 20.07 1.60 1.61
N THR A 153 19.15 2.48 2.00
CA THR A 153 17.74 2.12 2.30
C THR A 153 17.07 1.35 1.14
N TRP A 154 17.49 1.62 -0.10
CA TRP A 154 17.07 0.89 -1.30
C TRP A 154 17.44 -0.61 -1.29
N GLU A 155 18.54 -0.99 -0.64
CA GLU A 155 18.96 -2.40 -0.56
C GLU A 155 18.03 -3.24 0.32
N PHE A 156 17.21 -2.60 1.14
CA PHE A 156 16.28 -3.24 2.06
C PHE A 156 14.87 -3.39 1.49
N VAL A 157 14.56 -2.77 0.34
CA VAL A 157 13.24 -2.84 -0.28
C VAL A 157 13.16 -3.90 -1.38
N ASP A 158 12.02 -4.56 -1.44
CA ASP A 158 11.63 -5.55 -2.44
C ASP A 158 10.33 -5.10 -3.12
N PRO A 159 10.38 -4.53 -4.33
CA PRO A 159 9.17 -4.16 -5.06
C PRO A 159 8.46 -5.37 -5.69
N SER A 160 8.99 -6.59 -5.54
CA SER A 160 8.35 -7.79 -6.10
C SER A 160 7.01 -8.11 -5.43
N HIS A 161 6.22 -8.93 -6.11
CA HIS A 161 4.93 -9.37 -5.60
C HIS A 161 5.12 -10.29 -4.38
N VAL A 162 4.21 -10.17 -3.42
CA VAL A 162 4.10 -11.05 -2.26
C VAL A 162 3.07 -12.13 -2.56
N ASP A 163 3.48 -13.38 -2.40
CA ASP A 163 2.65 -14.54 -2.68
C ASP A 163 1.91 -14.99 -1.41
N ILE A 164 0.62 -14.67 -1.36
CA ILE A 164 -0.30 -15.04 -0.28
C ILE A 164 -0.86 -16.43 -0.57
N LYS A 165 -0.47 -17.40 0.24
CA LYS A 165 -0.83 -18.82 0.13
C LYS A 165 -1.42 -19.30 1.44
N ARG A 166 -1.89 -20.54 1.43
CA ARG A 166 -2.37 -21.19 2.65
C ARG A 166 -1.29 -21.24 3.74
N GLY A 167 -1.67 -20.85 4.96
CA GLY A 167 -0.86 -21.06 6.17
C GLY A 167 -0.28 -19.80 6.78
N GLY A 168 -0.99 -18.67 6.66
CA GLY A 168 -0.65 -17.42 7.34
C GLY A 168 -0.74 -17.51 8.87
N PRO A 169 -0.69 -16.36 9.58
CA PRO A 169 -0.78 -15.00 9.04
C PRO A 169 0.50 -14.53 8.35
N TYR A 170 0.32 -13.57 7.44
CA TYR A 170 1.41 -12.86 6.77
C TYR A 170 1.67 -11.53 7.46
N TYR A 171 2.93 -11.13 7.51
CA TYR A 171 3.31 -9.79 7.91
C TYR A 171 4.03 -9.11 6.74
N ILE A 172 3.77 -7.83 6.55
CA ILE A 172 4.36 -7.03 5.48
C ILE A 172 4.71 -5.66 6.04
N ASN A 173 5.99 -5.44 6.26
CA ASN A 173 6.48 -4.10 6.59
C ASN A 173 6.81 -3.35 5.30
N LEU A 174 6.30 -2.12 5.20
CA LEU A 174 6.61 -1.23 4.09
C LEU A 174 7.62 -0.18 4.55
N ILE A 175 8.78 -0.13 3.88
CA ILE A 175 9.80 0.87 4.12
C ILE A 175 9.53 2.05 3.19
N MET A 176 9.25 3.21 3.78
CA MET A 176 8.96 4.43 3.05
C MET A 176 10.26 5.11 2.60
N LEU A 177 10.31 5.53 1.34
CA LEU A 177 11.44 6.21 0.72
C LEU A 177 10.98 7.52 0.11
N ASN A 178 11.80 8.57 0.22
CA ASN A 178 11.54 9.80 -0.53
C ASN A 178 11.62 9.51 -2.03
N ILE A 179 10.67 10.01 -2.81
CA ILE A 179 10.64 9.78 -4.27
C ILE A 179 11.92 10.27 -4.98
N GLU A 180 12.58 11.30 -4.44
CA GLU A 180 13.83 11.83 -4.96
C GLU A 180 15.02 10.87 -4.78
N GLU A 181 14.91 9.90 -3.88
CA GLU A 181 15.92 8.87 -3.61
C GLU A 181 15.68 7.59 -4.43
N ILE A 182 14.54 7.48 -5.13
CA ILE A 182 14.19 6.30 -5.93
C ILE A 182 14.73 6.48 -7.36
N PRO A 183 15.77 5.72 -7.76
CA PRO A 183 16.30 5.80 -9.11
C PRO A 183 15.26 5.32 -10.13
N ASP A 184 15.11 6.06 -11.24
CA ASP A 184 14.24 5.71 -12.37
C ASP A 184 12.80 5.30 -11.96
N CYS A 185 12.23 5.98 -10.96
CA CYS A 185 10.93 5.66 -10.36
C CYS A 185 9.79 5.47 -11.38
N SER A 186 9.80 6.20 -12.50
CA SER A 186 8.80 6.05 -13.57
C SER A 186 8.94 4.74 -14.35
N MET A 187 10.17 4.26 -14.53
CA MET A 187 10.44 2.98 -15.20
C MET A 187 10.05 1.81 -14.30
N LEU A 188 10.27 1.93 -12.99
CA LEU A 188 9.93 0.88 -12.02
C LEU A 188 8.46 0.45 -12.09
N PHE A 189 7.52 1.39 -12.02
CA PHE A 189 6.09 1.02 -12.14
C PHE A 189 5.73 0.51 -13.53
N SER A 190 6.36 1.07 -14.58
CA SER A 190 6.13 0.62 -15.95
C SER A 190 6.53 -0.85 -16.12
N GLU A 191 7.68 -1.26 -15.58
CA GLU A 191 8.15 -2.66 -15.63
C GLU A 191 7.25 -3.60 -14.81
N LEU A 192 6.89 -3.20 -13.59
CA LEU A 192 6.04 -4.01 -12.70
C LEU A 192 4.66 -4.30 -13.28
N PHE A 193 4.06 -3.33 -13.98
CA PHE A 193 2.73 -3.50 -14.59
C PHE A 193 2.79 -4.04 -16.04
N GLN A 194 3.89 -3.88 -16.77
CA GLN A 194 4.07 -4.53 -18.08
C GLN A 194 4.16 -6.06 -17.98
N GLU A 195 4.77 -6.59 -16.92
CA GLU A 195 4.79 -8.04 -16.68
C GLU A 195 3.38 -8.63 -16.58
N ASP A 196 2.40 -7.83 -16.13
CA ASP A 196 1.02 -8.26 -15.94
C ASP A 196 0.21 -8.27 -17.24
N GLU A 197 0.48 -7.34 -18.16
CA GLU A 197 -0.12 -7.33 -19.51
C GLU A 197 0.39 -8.47 -20.40
N SER A 198 1.56 -9.04 -20.09
CA SER A 198 2.19 -10.09 -20.88
C SER A 198 1.46 -11.45 -20.80
N TRP A 199 0.55 -11.63 -19.83
CA TRP A 199 -0.31 -12.81 -19.73
C TRP A 199 -1.62 -12.62 -20.51
N SER A 200 -1.51 -12.69 -21.84
CA SER A 200 -2.65 -13.06 -22.70
C SER A 200 -2.61 -14.58 -22.93
N PRO A 201 -3.52 -15.40 -22.35
CA PRO A 201 -3.67 -16.75 -22.82
C PRO A 201 -4.43 -16.71 -24.16
N LEU A 202 -3.77 -17.28 -25.17
CA LEU A 202 -4.38 -17.86 -26.38
C LEU A 202 -5.51 -18.84 -26.03
#